data_AF-A0A077ZDE4-F1
#
_entry.id   AF-A0A077ZDE4-F1
#
_cell.length_a   1.000
_cell.length_b   1.000
_cell.length_c   1.000
_cell.angle_alpha   90.00
_cell.angle_beta   90.00
_cell.angle_gamma   90.00
#
_symmetry.space_group_name_H-M   'P 1'
#
loop_
_entity.id
_entity.type
_entity.pdbx_description
1 polymer ?
#
loop_
_entity_poly.entity_id
_entity_poly.type
_entity_poly.pdbx_seq_one_letter_code
_entity_poly.pdbx_strand_id
1 'polypeptide(L)'
;MTQLCTGEETVFWHWPWNQGGLAKCEFFEDKFRVVLSCANSKENKTMEIKSSERKNSLTVGLCPATDEWRNIWEVTVQAMHTLHLIVIELKQEMRDRSPAFRKTRIIRKAYRLPLVYDIDTLNATYSRDEAAVIVEARRRSI
;
A
#
# COMPACT_ATOMS: atom_id res chain seq x y z
N MET A 1 -5.16 19.26 -12.99
CA MET A 1 -4.31 18.05 -13.08
C MET A 1 -4.55 17.46 -14.45
N THR A 2 -3.59 17.62 -15.36
CA THR A 2 -3.67 16.99 -16.69
C THR A 2 -3.13 15.57 -16.54
N GLN A 3 -3.99 14.56 -16.69
CA GLN A 3 -3.52 13.20 -16.83
C GLN A 3 -2.82 13.11 -18.19
N LEU A 4 -1.50 12.86 -18.20
CA LEU A 4 -0.78 12.68 -19.45
C LEU A 4 -1.27 11.39 -20.12
N CYS A 5 -1.70 11.55 -21.38
CA CYS A 5 -1.71 10.53 -22.43
C CYS A 5 -2.79 9.43 -22.35
N THR A 6 -3.70 9.49 -23.33
CA THR A 6 -4.82 8.58 -23.63
C THR A 6 -4.42 7.23 -24.26
N GLY A 7 -3.18 6.76 -24.06
CA GLY A 7 -2.68 5.57 -24.77
C GLY A 7 -1.64 4.71 -24.07
N GLU A 8 -1.21 5.03 -22.84
CA GLU A 8 -0.28 4.17 -22.12
C GLU A 8 -1.02 3.05 -21.37
N GLU A 9 -0.46 1.85 -21.48
CA GLU A 9 -0.89 0.62 -20.83
C GLU A 9 -1.30 0.92 -19.39
N THR A 10 -2.54 0.56 -19.04
CA THR A 10 -3.00 0.76 -17.67
C THR A 10 -2.26 -0.22 -16.78
N VAL A 11 -1.28 0.28 -16.02
CA VAL A 11 -0.49 -0.57 -15.12
C VAL A 11 -1.26 -0.77 -13.82
N PHE A 12 -1.34 -2.01 -13.37
CA PHE A 12 -1.98 -2.38 -12.12
C PHE A 12 -1.00 -3.09 -11.19
N TRP A 13 -1.10 -2.81 -9.91
CA TRP A 13 -0.48 -3.59 -8.85
C TRP A 13 -1.49 -4.58 -8.30
N HIS A 14 -1.05 -5.78 -7.96
CA HIS A 14 -1.90 -6.72 -7.25
C HIS A 14 -2.08 -6.25 -5.79
N TRP A 15 -3.31 -5.94 -5.42
CA TRP A 15 -3.68 -5.58 -4.06
C TRP A 15 -5.04 -6.20 -3.69
N PRO A 16 -5.09 -7.16 -2.76
CA PRO A 16 -6.27 -7.99 -2.55
C PRO A 16 -7.50 -7.24 -2.02
N TRP A 17 -7.33 -6.01 -1.54
CA TRP A 17 -8.40 -5.19 -0.98
C TRP A 17 -8.90 -4.10 -1.94
N ASN A 18 -8.23 -3.88 -3.06
CA ASN A 18 -8.80 -3.05 -4.12
C ASN A 18 -9.83 -3.88 -4.91
N GLN A 19 -10.77 -3.20 -5.58
CA GLN A 19 -11.75 -3.86 -6.44
C GLN A 19 -11.04 -4.71 -7.50
N GLY A 20 -11.46 -5.98 -7.63
CA GLY A 20 -10.85 -6.94 -8.55
C GLY A 20 -9.45 -7.41 -8.14
N GLY A 21 -8.97 -7.06 -6.94
CA GLY A 21 -7.63 -7.41 -6.49
C GLY A 21 -6.51 -6.58 -7.13
N LEU A 22 -6.86 -5.44 -7.74
CA LEU A 22 -5.95 -4.62 -8.55
C LEU A 22 -5.99 -3.14 -8.13
N ALA A 23 -4.84 -2.57 -7.82
CA ALA A 23 -4.66 -1.14 -7.58
C ALA A 23 -4.13 -0.46 -8.85
N LYS A 24 -4.84 0.55 -9.34
CA LYS A 24 -4.43 1.29 -10.54
C LYS A 24 -3.22 2.17 -10.24
N CYS A 25 -2.20 2.08 -11.09
CA CYS A 25 -1.10 3.03 -11.10
C CYS A 25 -1.51 4.29 -11.85
N GLU A 26 -1.36 5.44 -11.21
CA GLU A 26 -1.60 6.75 -11.80
C GLU A 26 -0.27 7.43 -12.09
N PHE A 27 -0.09 7.81 -13.35
CA PHE A 27 1.11 8.47 -13.84
C PHE A 27 0.74 9.91 -14.20
N PHE A 28 1.23 10.87 -13.42
CA PHE A 28 1.04 12.29 -13.63
C PHE A 28 2.33 12.95 -14.14
N GLU A 29 2.22 14.20 -14.59
CA GLU A 29 3.34 15.02 -15.09
C GLU A 29 4.48 15.15 -14.07
N ASP A 30 4.13 15.24 -12.79
CA ASP A 30 5.01 15.57 -11.67
C ASP A 30 5.20 14.41 -10.69
N LYS A 31 4.29 13.42 -10.69
CA LYS A 31 4.33 12.31 -9.74
C LYS A 31 3.72 11.01 -10.26
N PHE A 32 4.17 9.92 -9.69
CA PHE A 32 3.53 8.62 -9.69
C PHE A 32 2.69 8.49 -8.42
N ARG A 33 1.52 7.85 -8.51
CA ARG A 33 0.66 7.55 -7.37
C ARG A 33 -0.01 6.20 -7.53
N VAL A 34 -0.15 5.46 -6.44
CA VAL A 34 -1.05 4.29 -6.35
C VAL A 34 -1.72 4.24 -4.98
N VAL A 35 -3.00 3.89 -4.99
CA VAL A 35 -3.85 3.85 -3.78
C VAL A 35 -4.17 2.41 -3.44
N LEU A 36 -3.62 1.95 -2.31
CA LEU A 36 -3.80 0.60 -1.77
C LEU A 36 -4.89 0.63 -0.70
N SER A 37 -6.12 0.29 -1.08
CA SER A 37 -7.27 0.32 -0.17
C SER A 37 -7.03 -0.57 1.05
N CYS A 38 -7.28 -0.08 2.26
CA CYS A 38 -7.15 -0.88 3.49
C CYS A 38 -8.48 -1.55 3.90
N ALA A 39 -9.59 -1.13 3.31
CA ALA A 39 -10.91 -1.70 3.51
C ALA A 39 -11.43 -2.34 2.21
N ASN A 40 -11.92 -3.58 2.28
CA ASN A 40 -12.45 -4.31 1.13
C ASN A 40 -13.94 -3.97 0.85
N SER A 41 -14.65 -3.37 1.81
CA SER A 41 -16.04 -2.93 1.66
C SER A 41 -16.40 -1.88 2.71
N LYS A 42 -17.53 -1.16 2.52
CA LYS A 42 -18.09 -0.25 3.55
C LYS A 42 -18.39 -0.97 4.88
N GLU A 43 -18.57 -2.29 4.84
CA GLU A 43 -18.86 -3.14 6.00
C GLU A 43 -17.58 -3.61 6.71
N ASN A 44 -16.50 -3.86 5.97
CA ASN A 44 -15.19 -4.25 6.52
C ASN A 44 -14.27 -3.05 6.67
N LYS A 45 -14.70 -2.05 7.45
CA LYS A 45 -13.82 -0.93 7.79
C LYS A 45 -12.71 -1.45 8.70
N THR A 46 -11.47 -1.27 8.27
CA THR A 46 -10.31 -1.41 9.13
C THR A 46 -10.03 -0.08 9.82
N MET A 47 -9.78 -0.11 11.13
CA MET A 47 -9.25 1.02 11.87
C MET A 47 -7.72 0.95 11.92
N GLU A 48 -7.08 2.11 11.82
CA GLU A 48 -5.64 2.25 12.05
C GLU A 48 -5.34 2.10 13.55
N ILE A 49 -4.47 1.16 13.91
CA ILE A 49 -3.97 1.00 15.28
C ILE A 49 -2.69 1.81 15.48
N LYS A 50 -1.81 1.77 14.47
CA LYS A 50 -0.48 2.38 14.53
C LYS A 50 0.05 2.59 13.13
N SER A 51 0.68 3.73 12.89
CA SER A 51 1.54 3.98 11.74
C SER A 51 2.97 4.29 12.20
N SER A 52 3.94 3.85 11.41
CA SER A 52 5.34 4.23 11.54
C SER A 52 5.83 4.65 10.17
N GLU A 53 5.98 5.96 9.98
CA GLU A 53 6.56 6.52 8.77
C GLU A 53 8.06 6.73 8.99
N ARG A 54 8.86 6.18 8.10
CA ARG A 54 10.31 6.38 8.03
C ARG A 54 10.67 6.80 6.62
N LYS A 55 11.86 7.37 6.44
CA LYS A 55 12.37 7.68 5.10
C LYS A 55 12.29 6.41 4.23
N ASN A 56 11.52 6.50 3.14
CA ASN A 56 11.31 5.44 2.15
C ASN A 56 10.66 4.15 2.69
N SER A 57 10.01 4.20 3.86
CA SER A 57 9.28 3.07 4.40
C SER A 57 8.10 3.48 5.26
N LEU A 58 6.96 2.84 5.05
CA LEU A 58 5.77 2.97 5.88
C LEU A 58 5.39 1.61 6.43
N THR A 59 5.01 1.54 7.71
CA THR A 59 4.29 0.40 8.27
C THR A 59 2.98 0.89 8.87
N VAL A 60 1.85 0.29 8.49
CA VAL A 60 0.51 0.59 9.02
C VAL A 60 -0.12 -0.68 9.58
N GLY A 61 -0.40 -0.66 10.88
CA GLY A 61 -1.19 -1.68 11.57
C GLY A 61 -2.69 -1.35 11.49
N LEU A 62 -3.48 -2.31 11.07
CA LEU A 62 -4.92 -2.22 10.82
C LEU A 62 -5.64 -3.33 11.59
N CYS A 63 -6.76 -3.03 12.24
CA CYS A 63 -7.69 -4.02 12.78
C CYS A 63 -9.09 -3.85 12.22
N PRO A 64 -9.92 -4.90 12.18
CA PRO A 64 -11.36 -4.76 12.00
C PRO A 64 -11.94 -3.77 13.01
N ALA A 65 -12.91 -2.96 12.59
CA ALA A 65 -13.63 -2.06 13.49
C ALA A 65 -14.46 -2.78 14.57
N THR A 66 -14.66 -4.09 14.44
CA THR A 66 -15.33 -4.94 15.42
C THR A 66 -14.41 -5.22 16.62
N ASP A 67 -14.97 -5.36 17.82
CA ASP A 67 -14.23 -5.70 19.06
C ASP A 67 -13.48 -7.05 19.02
N GLU A 68 -13.65 -7.80 17.93
CA GLU A 68 -12.90 -9.01 17.67
C GLU A 68 -11.51 -8.68 17.11
N TRP A 69 -10.51 -8.55 17.99
CA TRP A 69 -9.07 -8.45 17.68
C TRP A 69 -8.49 -9.74 17.07
N ARG A 70 -9.30 -10.50 16.34
CA ARG A 70 -8.95 -11.80 15.76
C ARG A 70 -8.03 -11.67 14.56
N ASN A 71 -8.07 -10.54 13.86
CA ASN A 71 -7.22 -10.29 12.71
C ASN A 71 -6.54 -8.94 12.87
N ILE A 72 -5.21 -8.93 12.86
CA ILE A 72 -4.42 -7.70 12.76
C ILE A 72 -3.72 -7.77 11.41
N TRP A 73 -3.84 -6.72 10.63
CA TRP A 73 -3.16 -6.59 9.36
C TRP A 73 -2.05 -5.56 9.49
N GLU A 74 -0.96 -5.80 8.81
CA GLU A 74 0.17 -4.89 8.75
C GLU A 74 0.53 -4.70 7.28
N VAL A 75 0.45 -3.46 6.81
CA VAL A 75 0.89 -3.07 5.48
C VAL A 75 2.25 -2.43 5.63
N THR A 76 3.25 -2.96 4.92
CA THR A 76 4.58 -2.38 4.87
C THR A 76 4.95 -2.01 3.44
N VAL A 77 5.38 -0.77 3.23
CA VAL A 77 5.92 -0.26 1.97
C VAL A 77 7.41 0.01 2.18
N GLN A 78 8.27 -0.42 1.25
CA GLN A 78 9.71 -0.19 1.29
C GLN A 78 10.26 0.10 -0.10
N ALA A 79 11.13 1.10 -0.21
CA ALA A 79 11.95 1.29 -1.41
C ALA A 79 13.18 0.35 -1.39
N MET A 80 13.44 -0.32 -2.50
CA MET A 80 14.73 -0.96 -2.78
C MET A 80 15.47 -0.12 -3.82
N HIS A 81 16.24 0.85 -3.34
CA HIS A 81 16.92 1.86 -4.17
C HIS A 81 17.79 1.27 -5.28
N THR A 82 18.62 0.27 -4.95
CA THR A 82 19.57 -0.36 -5.89
C THR A 82 18.89 -1.06 -7.06
N LEU A 83 17.66 -1.54 -6.87
CA LEU A 83 16.89 -2.23 -7.90
C LEU A 83 15.77 -1.37 -8.49
N HIS A 84 15.58 -0.15 -7.98
CA HIS A 84 14.50 0.75 -8.34
C HIS A 84 13.11 0.07 -8.21
N LEU A 85 12.94 -0.71 -7.13
CA LEU A 85 11.72 -1.45 -6.82
C LEU A 85 11.02 -0.88 -5.59
N ILE A 86 9.70 -0.97 -5.60
CA ILE A 86 8.82 -0.72 -4.46
C ILE A 86 8.33 -2.08 -3.98
N VAL A 87 8.66 -2.43 -2.75
CA VAL A 87 8.20 -3.66 -2.12
C VAL A 87 7.01 -3.35 -1.23
N ILE A 88 5.91 -4.04 -1.48
CA ILE A 88 4.71 -4.00 -0.67
C ILE A 88 4.54 -5.35 0.00
N GLU A 89 4.34 -5.32 1.31
CA GLU A 89 4.04 -6.48 2.12
C GLU A 89 2.71 -6.28 2.85
N LEU A 90 1.82 -7.27 2.73
CA LEU A 90 0.60 -7.38 3.51
C LEU A 90 0.74 -8.60 4.42
N LYS A 91 0.88 -8.35 5.71
CA LYS A 91 0.93 -9.37 6.75
C LYS A 91 -0.40 -9.43 7.48
N GLN A 92 -0.91 -10.62 7.70
CA GLN A 92 -2.09 -10.90 8.51
C GLN A 92 -1.66 -11.74 9.71
N GLU A 93 -1.87 -11.22 10.91
CA GLU A 93 -1.81 -11.98 12.15
C GLU A 93 -3.23 -12.37 12.56
N MET A 94 -3.53 -13.67 12.47
CA MET A 94 -4.73 -14.26 13.03
C MET A 94 -4.47 -14.68 14.47
N ARG A 95 -5.30 -14.19 15.38
CA ARG A 95 -5.34 -14.53 16.81
C ARG A 95 -6.71 -15.10 17.12
N ASP A 96 -6.77 -16.17 17.90
CA ASP A 96 -8.03 -16.65 18.46
C ASP A 96 -8.07 -16.33 19.96
N ARG A 97 -9.18 -16.67 20.64
CA ARG A 97 -9.31 -16.58 22.11
C ARG A 97 -8.25 -17.41 22.82
N SER A 98 -7.77 -18.48 22.19
CA SER A 98 -6.64 -19.27 22.71
C SER A 98 -5.31 -18.57 22.39
N PRO A 99 -4.49 -18.20 23.39
CA PRO A 99 -3.18 -17.61 23.15
C PRO A 99 -2.22 -18.56 22.40
N ALA A 100 -2.50 -19.86 22.39
CA ALA A 100 -1.75 -20.87 21.65
C ALA A 100 -1.99 -20.81 20.13
N PHE A 101 -3.12 -20.25 19.68
CA PHE A 101 -3.39 -20.13 18.26
C PHE A 101 -2.96 -18.75 17.74
N ARG A 102 -1.79 -18.74 17.10
CA ARG A 102 -1.31 -17.61 16.30
C ARG A 102 -0.94 -18.12 14.92
N LYS A 103 -1.59 -17.60 13.89
CA LYS A 103 -1.25 -17.91 12.50
C LYS A 103 -0.92 -16.62 11.77
N THR A 104 0.20 -16.62 11.05
CA THR A 104 0.60 -15.48 10.22
C THR A 104 0.51 -15.86 8.75
N ARG A 105 -0.06 -14.98 7.93
CA ARG A 105 -0.03 -15.05 6.47
C ARG A 105 0.65 -13.80 5.94
N ILE A 106 1.55 -13.94 4.98
CA ILE A 106 2.26 -12.81 4.38
C ILE A 106 2.08 -12.89 2.87
N ILE A 107 1.73 -11.76 2.26
CA ILE A 107 1.77 -11.56 0.82
C ILE A 107 2.79 -10.45 0.57
N ARG A 108 3.88 -10.78 -0.12
CA ARG A 108 4.93 -9.82 -0.48
C ARG A 108 5.03 -9.73 -2.00
N LYS A 109 5.01 -8.51 -2.53
CA LYS A 109 5.13 -8.22 -3.95
C LYS A 109 6.11 -7.08 -4.15
N ALA A 110 6.87 -7.14 -5.24
CA ALA A 110 7.77 -6.08 -5.66
C ALA A 110 7.30 -5.53 -7.00
N TYR A 111 7.27 -4.21 -7.12
CA TYR A 111 6.85 -3.49 -8.31
C TYR A 111 7.96 -2.58 -8.76
N ARG A 112 8.21 -2.54 -10.07
CA ARG A 112 9.22 -1.63 -10.62
C ARG A 112 8.61 -0.25 -10.78
N LEU A 113 9.26 0.75 -10.18
CA LEU A 113 8.90 2.14 -10.46
C LEU A 113 9.41 2.50 -11.87
N PRO A 114 8.65 3.19 -12.73
CA PRO A 114 9.20 3.64 -13.99
C PRO A 114 10.40 4.58 -13.76
N LEU A 115 11.43 4.48 -14.61
CA LEU A 115 12.70 5.19 -14.40
C LEU A 115 12.58 6.72 -14.52
N VAL A 116 11.47 7.22 -15.10
CA VAL A 116 11.16 8.65 -15.14
C VAL A 116 10.84 9.23 -13.75
N TYR A 117 10.44 8.38 -12.79
CA TYR A 117 10.19 8.75 -11.41
C TYR A 117 11.41 8.45 -10.53
N ASP A 118 11.62 9.28 -9.52
CA ASP A 118 12.72 9.17 -8.59
C ASP A 118 12.34 8.30 -7.37
N ILE A 119 12.99 7.14 -7.26
CA ILE A 119 12.76 6.22 -6.13
C ILE A 119 13.21 6.82 -4.79
N ASP A 120 14.14 7.78 -4.80
CA ASP A 120 14.61 8.44 -3.57
C ASP A 120 13.57 9.40 -3.00
N THR A 121 12.58 9.77 -3.81
CA THR A 121 11.42 10.57 -3.41
C THR A 121 10.21 9.73 -3.05
N LEU A 122 10.35 8.39 -3.02
CA LEU A 122 9.26 7.50 -2.67
C LEU A 122 8.77 7.81 -1.25
N ASN A 123 7.50 8.18 -1.17
CA ASN A 123 6.80 8.35 0.08
C ASN A 123 5.61 7.41 0.13
N ALA A 124 5.32 6.91 1.33
CA ALA A 124 4.09 6.19 1.57
C ALA A 124 3.45 6.75 2.83
N THR A 125 2.16 7.07 2.74
CA THR A 125 1.38 7.64 3.83
C THR A 125 0.07 6.88 3.98
N TYR A 126 -0.49 6.90 5.20
CA TYR A 126 -1.85 6.41 5.43
C TYR A 126 -2.85 7.57 5.36
N SER A 127 -3.84 7.47 4.46
CA SER A 127 -4.96 8.40 4.40
C SER A 127 -6.15 7.83 5.15
N ARG A 128 -6.58 8.54 6.21
CA ARG A 128 -7.80 8.20 6.96
C ARG A 128 -9.06 8.44 6.14
N ASP A 129 -9.06 9.50 5.34
CA ASP A 129 -10.22 9.89 4.52
C ASP A 129 -10.48 8.87 3.41
N GLU A 130 -9.41 8.37 2.77
CA GLU A 130 -9.49 7.32 1.75
C GLU A 130 -9.49 5.90 2.35
N ALA A 131 -9.20 5.76 3.64
CA ALA A 131 -8.94 4.48 4.31
C ALA A 131 -7.95 3.61 3.50
N ALA A 132 -6.82 4.19 3.11
CA ALA A 132 -5.89 3.59 2.16
C ALA A 132 -4.44 3.98 2.45
N VAL A 133 -3.51 3.11 2.06
CA VAL A 133 -2.09 3.46 1.94
C VAL A 133 -1.85 4.07 0.57
N ILE A 134 -1.36 5.30 0.55
CA ILE A 134 -1.02 6.04 -0.66
C ILE A 134 0.49 5.91 -0.85
N VAL A 135 0.93 5.40 -2.00
CA VAL A 135 2.34 5.35 -2.38
C VAL A 135 2.56 6.32 -3.53
N GLU A 136 3.50 7.25 -3.34
CA GLU A 136 3.82 8.29 -4.31
C GLU A 136 5.33 8.40 -4.53
N ALA A 137 5.73 8.77 -5.74
CA ALA A 137 7.11 9.15 -6.06
C ALA A 137 7.08 10.35 -7.01
N ARG A 138 7.98 11.31 -6.83
CA ARG A 138 8.09 12.47 -7.72
C ARG A 138 8.80 12.09 -8.99
N ARG A 139 8.52 12.83 -10.06
CA ARG A 139 9.29 12.76 -11.28
C ARG A 139 10.72 13.24 -11.03
N ARG A 140 11.70 12.63 -11.69
CA ARG A 140 13.08 13.12 -11.68
C ARG A 140 13.12 14.53 -12.27
N SER A 141 13.73 15.47 -11.56
CA SER A 141 14.15 16.75 -12.15
C SER A 141 15.27 16.44 -13.15
N ILE A 142 15.08 16.85 -14.41
CA ILE A 142 16.15 16.85 -15.42
C ILE A 142 17.08 18.04 -15.12
#